data_AF-H8ZBP6-F1
#
_entry.id   AF-H8ZBP6-F1
#
_cell.length_a   1.000
_cell.length_b   1.000
_cell.length_c   1.000
_cell.angle_alpha   90.00
_cell.angle_beta   90.00
_cell.angle_gamma   90.00
#
_symmetry.space_group_name_H-M   'P 1'
#
loop_
_entity.id
_entity.type
_entity.pdbx_description
1 polymer ?
#
loop_
_entity_poly.entity_id
_entity_poly.type
_entity_poly.pdbx_seq_one_letter_code
_entity_poly.pdbx_strand_id
1 'polypeptide(L)'
;MSKEMRGAVEFLFKLGSISIICCTGTLACGVNLPVSNVIVYKTNKSTGGQAYTLSEVAQMNGRAGRRGLSKEGSAVVITDIDMLAEYSKAITFQFPIESRSGEFLATRILYEIAMTKERNRCRSTQKCASLSGVRSKYASMQGLSIAEIVAWVQKTYGYQRGVKNEETKEYFVHTDQLVIEVVNQLCRKGMVTINREGAQDSFVCIHGGVSDIWVTSTELGDICYIYYLTPTTVHAIYKVFTDVSDFDLDIDLGDILLLMSTVDDYKDIEKDSYKLLTAHSADHAPQNGNVSISTNIASSLKYPIRMKTSIIAQIIERASRRQINPVVSILVQAHIEARPIDIELYPAYTKVLISMDRIAEGLFGIGRIALNRSLFAVVDLMKCINLREWRHTTPRKPLEISLSVEGQTLVLHNPSKDKIFVTVSLEGTKLFIHKDITRRNVYKYNLPDKDTLYILRIESLTQFTEQYVDYINT
;
A
#
# COMPACT_ATOMS: atom_id res chain seq x y z
N MET A 1 -22.26 -15.10 1.96
CA MET A 1 -23.41 -15.15 2.89
C MET A 1 -23.70 -13.76 3.43
N SER A 2 -24.93 -13.25 3.23
CA SER A 2 -25.36 -11.93 3.71
C SER A 2 -25.45 -11.89 5.24
N LYS A 3 -25.47 -10.69 5.81
CA LYS A 3 -25.63 -10.49 7.26
C LYS A 3 -26.98 -11.06 7.76
N GLU A 4 -28.02 -10.91 6.96
CA GLU A 4 -29.37 -11.41 7.24
C GLU A 4 -29.40 -12.94 7.33
N MET A 5 -28.76 -13.63 6.37
CA MET A 5 -28.67 -15.09 6.38
C MET A 5 -27.92 -15.59 7.61
N ARG A 6 -26.83 -14.93 8.02
CA ARG A 6 -26.11 -15.28 9.26
C ARG A 6 -27.00 -15.12 10.49
N GLY A 7 -27.71 -14.00 10.60
CA GLY A 7 -28.64 -13.76 11.70
C GLY A 7 -29.76 -14.79 11.78
N ALA A 8 -30.31 -15.21 10.64
CA ALA A 8 -31.32 -16.26 10.58
C ALA A 8 -30.77 -17.62 11.06
N VAL A 9 -29.57 -18.01 10.62
CA VAL A 9 -28.92 -19.26 11.06
C VAL A 9 -28.63 -19.23 12.56
N GLU A 10 -28.10 -18.11 13.08
CA GLU A 10 -27.85 -17.95 14.52
C GLU A 10 -29.13 -18.04 15.36
N PHE A 11 -30.23 -17.45 14.87
CA PHE A 11 -31.52 -17.50 15.53
C PHE A 11 -32.09 -18.92 15.57
N LEU A 12 -32.10 -19.62 14.43
CA LEU A 12 -32.57 -21.00 14.33
C LEU A 12 -31.74 -21.98 15.17
N PHE A 13 -30.43 -21.74 15.29
CA PHE A 13 -29.57 -22.54 16.15
C PHE A 13 -29.84 -22.30 17.64
N LYS A 14 -30.11 -21.05 18.05
CA LYS A 14 -30.50 -20.74 19.44
C LYS A 14 -31.83 -21.39 19.82
N LEU A 15 -32.77 -21.49 18.87
CA LEU A 15 -34.04 -22.20 19.03
C LEU A 15 -33.90 -23.73 19.05
N GLY A 16 -32.74 -24.28 18.68
CA GLY A 16 -32.50 -25.72 18.61
C GLY A 16 -33.03 -26.39 17.34
N SER A 17 -33.55 -25.61 16.38
CA SER A 17 -34.00 -26.13 15.07
C SER A 17 -32.83 -26.58 14.18
N ILE A 18 -31.64 -26.00 14.40
CA ILE A 18 -30.38 -26.42 13.77
C ILE A 18 -29.50 -27.06 14.83
N SER A 19 -29.10 -28.31 14.62
CA SER A 19 -28.25 -29.05 15.56
C SER A 19 -26.76 -28.90 15.27
N ILE A 20 -26.38 -28.67 14.00
CA ILE A 20 -24.98 -28.61 13.55
C ILE A 20 -24.79 -27.37 12.67
N ILE A 21 -23.72 -26.61 12.95
CA ILE A 21 -23.27 -25.50 12.10
C ILE A 21 -21.85 -25.80 11.66
N CYS A 22 -21.63 -25.73 10.34
CA CYS A 22 -20.29 -25.72 9.77
C CYS A 22 -19.86 -24.27 9.52
N CYS A 23 -18.68 -23.88 10.01
CA CYS A 23 -18.19 -22.51 9.91
C CYS A 23 -16.71 -22.44 9.55
N THR A 24 -16.30 -21.33 8.93
CA THR A 24 -14.89 -20.96 8.73
C THR A 24 -14.29 -20.40 10.02
N GLY A 25 -12.97 -20.45 10.18
CA GLY A 25 -12.27 -19.98 11.39
C GLY A 25 -12.59 -18.53 11.79
N THR A 26 -13.00 -17.68 10.85
CA THR A 26 -13.43 -16.29 11.10
C THR A 26 -14.68 -16.16 11.98
N LEU A 27 -15.53 -17.19 12.08
CA LEU A 27 -16.70 -17.17 12.95
C LEU A 27 -16.29 -17.15 14.43
N ALA A 28 -15.16 -17.78 14.77
CA ALA A 28 -14.70 -17.94 16.15
C ALA A 28 -14.30 -16.61 16.80
N CYS A 29 -13.83 -15.64 16.01
CA CYS A 29 -13.39 -14.33 16.50
C CYS A 29 -14.53 -13.29 16.56
N GLY A 30 -15.59 -13.45 15.76
CA GLY A 30 -16.53 -12.35 15.45
C GLY A 30 -17.97 -12.53 15.94
N VAL A 31 -18.38 -13.71 16.40
CA VAL A 31 -19.78 -13.99 16.76
C VAL A 31 -19.86 -14.65 18.13
N ASN A 32 -20.76 -14.15 18.99
CA ASN A 32 -21.03 -14.74 20.30
C ASN A 32 -22.05 -15.89 20.19
N LEU A 33 -21.61 -17.01 19.63
CA LEU A 33 -22.41 -18.23 19.50
C LEU A 33 -21.77 -19.36 20.32
N PRO A 34 -22.09 -19.51 21.61
CA PRO A 34 -21.58 -20.61 22.42
C PRO A 34 -22.27 -21.92 22.02
N VAL A 35 -21.48 -22.99 21.88
CA VAL A 35 -21.95 -24.32 21.46
C VAL A 35 -21.55 -25.36 22.50
N SER A 36 -22.28 -26.47 22.59
CA SER A 36 -21.88 -27.54 23.53
C SER A 36 -20.58 -28.20 23.10
N ASN A 37 -20.46 -28.51 21.80
CA ASN A 37 -19.30 -29.20 21.24
C ASN A 37 -18.71 -28.42 20.07
N VAL A 38 -17.39 -28.33 20.01
CA VAL A 38 -16.64 -27.75 18.88
C VAL A 38 -15.79 -28.84 18.24
N ILE A 39 -15.83 -28.92 16.91
CA ILE A 39 -14.97 -29.83 16.15
C ILE A 39 -14.15 -28.99 15.16
N VAL A 40 -12.83 -28.99 15.32
CA VAL A 40 -11.90 -28.41 14.36
C VAL A 40 -11.46 -29.52 13.42
N TYR A 41 -12.09 -29.59 12.23
CA TYR A 41 -11.96 -30.72 11.30
C TYR A 41 -10.60 -30.79 10.57
N LYS A 42 -9.89 -29.66 10.44
CA LYS A 42 -8.52 -29.57 9.89
C LYS A 42 -7.79 -28.39 10.52
N THR A 43 -6.49 -28.53 10.72
CA THR A 43 -5.63 -27.48 11.26
C THR A 43 -4.98 -26.58 10.21
N ASN A 44 -5.21 -26.84 8.93
CA ASN A 44 -4.76 -26.00 7.82
C ASN A 44 -5.91 -25.12 7.30
N LYS A 45 -5.62 -23.84 7.06
CA LYS A 45 -6.56 -22.88 6.49
C LYS A 45 -6.84 -23.22 5.03
N SER A 46 -8.11 -23.12 4.64
CA SER A 46 -8.55 -23.34 3.25
C SER A 46 -7.95 -22.31 2.30
N THR A 47 -7.73 -21.08 2.77
CA THR A 47 -6.95 -20.08 2.06
C THR A 47 -5.49 -20.29 2.42
N GLY A 48 -4.81 -21.08 1.59
CA GLY A 48 -3.36 -21.05 1.54
C GLY A 48 -2.56 -22.04 2.33
N GLY A 49 -3.22 -23.05 2.91
CA GLY A 49 -2.52 -24.14 3.57
C GLY A 49 -1.74 -23.73 4.81
N GLN A 50 -1.78 -22.45 5.22
CA GLN A 50 -1.22 -22.01 6.49
C GLN A 50 -1.95 -22.69 7.64
N ALA A 51 -1.16 -23.24 8.56
CA ALA A 51 -1.66 -23.74 9.82
C ALA A 51 -2.44 -22.65 10.60
N TYR A 52 -3.50 -23.04 11.30
CA TYR A 52 -4.11 -22.17 12.30
C TYR A 52 -3.12 -21.89 13.41
N THR A 53 -3.04 -20.64 13.83
CA THR A 53 -2.22 -20.25 14.99
C THR A 53 -2.81 -20.85 16.27
N LEU A 54 -1.96 -21.06 17.29
CA LEU A 54 -2.40 -21.57 18.59
C LEU A 54 -3.50 -20.71 19.21
N SER A 55 -3.43 -19.38 19.04
CA SER A 55 -4.46 -18.46 19.52
C SER A 55 -5.79 -18.61 18.77
N GLU A 56 -5.77 -18.87 17.45
CA GLU A 56 -7.01 -19.12 16.69
C GLU A 56 -7.68 -20.43 17.13
N VAL A 57 -6.91 -21.50 17.35
CA VAL A 57 -7.43 -22.77 17.86
C VAL A 57 -7.98 -22.63 19.28
N ALA A 58 -7.24 -21.94 20.15
CA ALA A 58 -7.69 -21.63 21.50
C ALA A 58 -9.00 -20.82 21.51
N GLN A 59 -9.16 -19.85 20.59
CA GLN A 59 -10.41 -19.09 20.43
C GLN A 59 -11.57 -19.94 19.92
N MET A 60 -11.32 -20.87 18.98
CA MET A 60 -12.32 -21.84 18.53
C MET A 60 -12.78 -22.73 19.69
N ASN A 61 -11.83 -23.28 20.45
CA ASN A 61 -12.12 -24.14 21.60
C ASN A 61 -12.83 -23.39 22.74
N GLY A 62 -12.55 -22.10 22.91
CA GLY A 62 -13.23 -21.24 23.88
C GLY A 62 -14.72 -21.02 23.62
N ARG A 63 -15.26 -21.46 22.47
CA ARG A 63 -16.70 -21.46 22.17
C ARG A 63 -17.42 -22.71 22.70
N ALA A 64 -16.68 -23.75 23.10
CA ALA A 64 -17.24 -24.95 23.70
C ALA A 64 -17.72 -24.66 25.13
N GLY A 65 -18.92 -25.14 25.46
CA GLY A 65 -19.57 -24.95 26.76
C GLY A 65 -20.54 -23.76 26.78
N ARG A 66 -21.84 -24.05 26.84
CA ARG A 66 -22.89 -23.03 27.00
C ARG A 66 -23.13 -22.77 28.49
N ARG A 67 -22.63 -21.63 28.99
CA ARG A 67 -22.86 -21.20 30.38
C ARG A 67 -24.36 -21.24 30.71
N GLY A 68 -24.73 -22.02 31.74
CA GLY A 68 -26.10 -22.15 32.23
C GLY A 68 -27.01 -23.13 31.44
N LEU A 69 -26.56 -23.68 30.31
CA LEU A 69 -27.35 -24.60 29.48
C LEU A 69 -26.71 -25.99 29.38
N SER A 70 -25.39 -26.07 29.31
CA SER A 70 -24.65 -27.34 29.23
C SER A 70 -23.85 -27.56 30.51
N LYS A 71 -23.87 -28.80 31.03
CA LYS A 71 -23.06 -29.18 32.20
C LYS A 71 -21.56 -29.21 31.88
N GLU A 72 -21.23 -29.65 30.67
CA GLU A 72 -19.88 -29.77 30.16
C GLU A 72 -19.84 -29.31 28.69
N GLY A 73 -18.66 -28.95 28.20
CA GLY A 73 -18.41 -28.67 26.79
C GLY A 73 -17.22 -29.48 26.30
N SER A 74 -17.30 -29.99 25.08
CA SER A 74 -16.22 -30.77 24.46
C SER A 74 -15.62 -30.04 23.27
N ALA A 75 -14.30 -30.07 23.14
CA ALA A 75 -13.58 -29.55 21.99
C ALA A 75 -12.70 -30.66 21.41
N VAL A 76 -12.87 -30.96 20.12
CA VAL A 76 -12.10 -31.98 19.40
C VAL A 76 -11.33 -31.30 18.28
N VAL A 77 -10.01 -31.45 18.28
CA VAL A 77 -9.13 -30.93 17.23
C VAL A 77 -8.57 -32.10 16.43
N ILE A 78 -8.85 -32.12 15.13
CA ILE A 78 -8.33 -33.11 14.19
C ILE A 78 -7.14 -32.48 13.45
N THR A 79 -5.96 -33.07 13.62
CA THR A 79 -4.69 -32.56 13.10
C THR A 79 -3.78 -33.69 12.68
N ASP A 80 -2.76 -33.38 11.87
CA ASP A 80 -1.67 -34.29 11.56
C ASP A 80 -0.82 -34.59 12.81
N ILE A 81 -0.23 -35.79 12.84
CA ILE A 81 0.55 -36.31 13.98
C ILE A 81 1.69 -35.34 14.36
N ASP A 82 2.34 -34.74 13.38
CA ASP A 82 3.47 -33.82 13.59
C ASP A 82 3.09 -32.57 14.38
N MET A 83 1.85 -32.09 14.23
CA MET A 83 1.36 -30.86 14.87
C MET A 83 0.59 -31.11 16.17
N LEU A 84 0.36 -32.38 16.53
CA LEU A 84 -0.42 -32.77 17.72
C LEU A 84 0.19 -32.22 19.02
N ALA A 85 1.52 -32.28 19.14
CA ALA A 85 2.23 -31.76 20.32
C ALA A 85 2.15 -30.23 20.44
N GLU A 86 2.00 -29.51 19.33
CA GLU A 86 1.87 -28.06 19.33
C GLU A 86 0.43 -27.64 19.68
N TYR A 87 -0.56 -28.25 19.04
CA TYR A 87 -1.97 -27.94 19.30
C TYR A 87 -2.47 -28.43 20.66
N SER A 88 -1.82 -29.43 21.28
CA SER A 88 -2.12 -29.81 22.66
C SER A 88 -1.89 -28.64 23.63
N LYS A 89 -0.82 -27.85 23.40
CA LYS A 89 -0.55 -26.62 24.17
C LYS A 89 -1.60 -25.55 23.95
N ALA A 90 -2.19 -25.46 22.76
CA ALA A 90 -3.29 -24.55 22.48
C ALA A 90 -4.57 -24.93 23.26
N ILE A 91 -4.85 -26.23 23.39
CA ILE A 91 -6.01 -26.74 24.15
C ILE A 91 -5.83 -26.46 25.65
N THR A 92 -4.63 -26.65 26.19
CA THR A 92 -4.33 -26.39 27.62
C THR A 92 -4.06 -24.92 27.92
N PHE A 93 -4.08 -24.02 26.92
CA PHE A 93 -3.68 -22.62 27.04
C PHE A 93 -2.24 -22.43 27.60
N GLN A 94 -1.35 -23.39 27.31
CA GLN A 94 0.04 -23.42 27.76
C GLN A 94 1.00 -23.02 26.64
N PHE A 95 0.79 -21.84 26.04
CA PHE A 95 1.71 -21.28 25.07
C PHE A 95 2.28 -19.95 25.58
N PRO A 96 3.61 -19.74 25.51
CA PRO A 96 4.21 -18.48 25.91
C PRO A 96 3.74 -17.37 24.96
N ILE A 97 3.41 -16.21 25.52
CA ILE A 97 3.11 -15.01 24.74
C ILE A 97 4.42 -14.28 24.52
N GLU A 98 4.93 -14.34 23.29
CA GLU A 98 6.18 -13.70 22.89
C GLU A 98 5.91 -12.39 22.14
N SER A 99 6.78 -11.40 22.36
CA SER A 99 6.71 -10.13 21.65
C SER A 99 7.34 -10.25 20.26
N ARG A 100 6.54 -10.05 19.21
CA ARG A 100 7.05 -9.88 17.82
C ARG A 100 7.48 -8.46 17.49
N SER A 101 7.67 -7.60 18.47
CA SER A 101 7.99 -6.19 18.20
C SER A 101 9.31 -5.98 17.48
N GLY A 102 10.27 -6.90 17.62
CA GLY A 102 11.56 -6.81 16.93
C GLY A 102 11.39 -6.71 15.40
N GLU A 103 10.39 -7.40 14.84
CA GLU A 103 10.12 -7.43 13.40
C GLU A 103 9.75 -6.05 12.83
N PHE A 104 9.08 -5.20 13.62
CA PHE A 104 8.56 -3.90 13.21
C PHE A 104 9.21 -2.72 13.94
N LEU A 105 10.35 -2.95 14.59
CA LEU A 105 10.98 -1.97 15.44
C LEU A 105 11.40 -0.70 14.69
N ALA A 106 11.91 -0.83 13.46
CA ALA A 106 12.27 0.30 12.61
C ALA A 106 11.06 1.20 12.30
N THR A 107 9.92 0.61 11.95
CA THR A 107 8.68 1.35 11.70
C THR A 107 8.18 2.04 12.96
N ARG A 108 8.24 1.35 14.12
CA ARG A 108 7.79 1.91 15.39
C ARG A 108 8.64 3.09 15.87
N ILE A 109 9.97 2.98 15.78
CA ILE A 109 10.89 4.07 16.11
C ILE A 109 10.63 5.28 15.20
N LEU A 110 10.45 5.05 13.90
CA LEU A 110 10.12 6.13 12.96
C LEU A 110 8.83 6.86 13.33
N TYR A 111 7.80 6.10 13.74
CA TYR A 111 6.51 6.69 14.10
C TYR A 111 6.60 7.51 15.38
N GLU A 112 7.38 7.07 16.38
CA GLU A 112 7.61 7.85 17.60
C GLU A 112 8.32 9.18 17.30
N ILE A 113 9.30 9.15 16.38
CA ILE A 113 10.01 10.34 15.90
C ILE A 113 9.05 11.30 15.19
N ALA A 114 8.26 10.81 14.22
CA ALA A 114 7.31 11.62 13.47
C ALA A 114 6.19 12.19 14.36
N MET A 115 5.67 11.40 15.30
CA MET A 115 4.64 11.83 16.24
C MET A 115 5.14 12.96 17.15
N THR A 116 6.39 12.87 17.61
CA THR A 116 6.96 13.89 18.50
C THR A 116 7.23 15.21 17.78
N LYS A 117 7.67 15.14 16.51
CA LYS A 117 7.76 16.31 15.63
C LYS A 117 6.42 17.04 15.55
N GLU A 118 5.32 16.32 15.28
CA GLU A 118 3.98 16.91 15.18
C GLU A 118 3.47 17.45 16.54
N ARG A 119 3.76 16.74 17.64
CA ARG A 119 3.42 17.20 18.99
C ARG A 119 4.12 18.52 19.35
N ASN A 120 5.40 18.65 18.98
CA ASN A 120 6.17 19.87 19.24
C ASN A 120 5.69 21.03 18.34
N ARG A 121 5.31 20.73 17.08
CA ARG A 121 4.68 21.69 16.17
C ARG A 121 3.39 22.27 16.74
N CYS A 122 2.46 21.44 17.21
CA CYS A 122 1.19 21.90 17.81
C CYS A 122 1.39 22.70 19.10
N ARG A 123 2.38 22.37 19.93
CA ARG A 123 2.69 23.15 21.14
C ARG A 123 3.19 24.55 20.82
N SER A 124 3.97 24.70 19.74
CA SER A 124 4.43 26.01 19.27
C SER A 124 3.29 26.89 18.75
N THR A 125 2.20 26.32 18.21
CA THR A 125 1.09 27.12 17.67
C THR A 125 0.10 27.56 18.74
N GLN A 126 -0.16 26.73 19.76
CA GLN A 126 -1.12 27.07 20.84
C GLN A 126 -0.57 28.02 21.93
N LYS A 127 0.74 28.01 22.21
CA LYS A 127 1.35 28.84 23.28
C LYS A 127 2.05 30.12 22.79
N CYS A 128 2.19 30.33 21.47
CA CYS A 128 2.98 31.45 20.93
C CYS A 128 2.17 32.65 20.43
N ALA A 129 0.89 32.79 20.80
CA ALA A 129 0.15 34.03 20.56
C ALA A 129 0.56 35.18 21.51
N SER A 130 1.21 34.88 22.65
CA SER A 130 1.50 35.88 23.70
C SER A 130 2.97 36.11 24.04
N LEU A 131 3.93 35.38 23.44
CA LEU A 131 5.34 35.47 23.82
C LEU A 131 6.26 35.45 22.58
N SER A 132 6.63 36.64 22.10
CA SER A 132 7.53 36.86 20.96
C SER A 132 8.99 36.45 21.22
N GLY A 133 9.40 36.23 22.48
CA GLY A 133 10.78 35.89 22.84
C GLY A 133 11.10 34.38 22.91
N VAL A 134 10.09 33.51 22.87
CA VAL A 134 10.26 32.05 23.10
C VAL A 134 10.43 31.27 21.79
N ARG A 135 10.35 31.96 20.64
CA ARG A 135 10.46 31.36 19.30
C ARG A 135 11.80 30.65 19.06
N SER A 136 12.94 31.11 19.61
CA SER A 136 14.24 30.50 19.27
C SER A 136 14.55 29.21 20.02
N LYS A 137 14.04 29.01 21.24
CA LYS A 137 14.33 27.83 22.06
C LYS A 137 13.46 26.61 21.73
N TYR A 138 12.24 26.83 21.23
CA TYR A 138 11.34 25.76 20.82
C TYR A 138 11.42 25.46 19.32
N ALA A 139 11.92 26.40 18.51
CA ALA A 139 12.21 26.13 17.10
C ALA A 139 13.38 25.16 16.90
N SER A 140 14.30 25.05 17.87
CA SER A 140 15.46 24.15 17.83
C SER A 140 15.16 22.72 18.30
N MET A 141 14.05 22.45 18.99
CA MET A 141 13.66 21.12 19.49
C MET A 141 12.54 20.49 18.64
N GLN A 142 12.79 20.29 17.35
CA GLN A 142 11.86 19.58 16.45
C GLN A 142 12.05 18.05 16.44
N GLY A 143 13.08 17.52 17.11
CA GLY A 143 13.45 16.10 17.09
C GLY A 143 13.56 15.45 18.47
N LEU A 144 13.69 14.12 18.47
CA LEU A 144 13.99 13.33 19.67
C LEU A 144 15.50 13.11 19.82
N SER A 145 15.99 13.11 21.05
CA SER A 145 17.33 12.60 21.33
C SER A 145 17.36 11.07 21.24
N ILE A 146 18.52 10.51 20.88
CA ILE A 146 18.71 9.04 20.86
C ILE A 146 18.48 8.45 22.26
N ALA A 147 18.89 9.16 23.31
CA ALA A 147 18.68 8.74 24.69
C ALA A 147 17.20 8.59 25.05
N GLU A 148 16.34 9.48 24.55
CA GLU A 148 14.88 9.38 24.73
C GLU A 148 14.29 8.20 23.94
N ILE A 149 14.75 7.96 22.71
CA ILE A 149 14.31 6.79 21.92
C ILE A 149 14.69 5.49 22.62
N VAL A 150 15.94 5.39 23.10
CA VAL A 150 16.42 4.25 23.88
C VAL A 150 15.58 4.05 25.14
N ALA A 151 15.33 5.12 25.90
CA ALA A 151 14.49 5.05 27.10
C ALA A 151 13.05 4.61 26.78
N TRP A 152 12.49 5.07 25.66
CA TRP A 152 11.17 4.64 25.18
C TRP A 152 11.14 3.16 24.81
N VAL A 153 12.14 2.67 24.07
CA VAL A 153 12.27 1.24 23.70
C VAL A 153 12.38 0.40 24.97
N GLN A 154 13.24 0.80 25.92
CA GLN A 154 13.41 0.10 27.18
C GLN A 154 12.10 0.03 27.99
N LYS A 155 11.36 1.14 28.07
CA LYS A 155 10.08 1.19 28.80
C LYS A 155 8.98 0.38 28.12
N THR A 156 8.86 0.46 26.80
CA THR A 156 7.76 -0.13 26.03
C THR A 156 7.88 -1.65 25.94
N TYR A 157 9.10 -2.18 25.85
CA TYR A 157 9.33 -3.62 25.74
C TYR A 157 9.66 -4.30 27.07
N GLY A 158 9.43 -3.62 28.20
CA GLY A 158 9.54 -4.21 29.54
C GLY A 158 10.97 -4.39 30.05
N TYR A 159 11.95 -3.69 29.50
CA TYR A 159 13.33 -3.69 30.00
C TYR A 159 13.44 -2.70 31.16
N GLN A 160 12.95 -3.09 32.34
CA GLN A 160 13.12 -2.27 33.54
C GLN A 160 14.61 -2.07 33.84
N ARG A 161 15.09 -0.81 33.79
CA ARG A 161 16.33 -0.39 34.46
C ARG A 161 16.21 -0.71 35.95
N GLY A 162 16.79 -1.83 36.39
CA GLY A 162 16.69 -2.21 37.80
C GLY A 162 17.20 -3.58 38.23
N VAL A 163 17.82 -4.39 37.36
CA VAL A 163 18.39 -5.70 37.78
C VAL A 163 19.91 -5.67 37.69
N LYS A 164 20.56 -5.96 38.82
CA LYS A 164 22.01 -5.87 39.04
C LYS A 164 22.81 -7.08 38.51
N ASN A 165 22.26 -7.86 37.58
CA ASN A 165 22.97 -9.02 37.01
C ASN A 165 23.84 -8.56 35.82
N GLU A 166 25.03 -9.14 35.67
CA GLU A 166 25.97 -8.82 34.58
C GLU A 166 25.36 -9.12 33.20
N GLU A 167 24.58 -10.20 33.07
CA GLU A 167 23.84 -10.53 31.84
C GLU A 167 22.91 -9.38 31.43
N THR A 168 22.16 -8.78 32.36
CA THR A 168 21.28 -7.63 32.07
C THR A 168 22.05 -6.42 31.53
N LYS A 169 23.30 -6.19 31.95
CA LYS A 169 24.13 -5.09 31.40
C LYS A 169 24.48 -5.35 29.95
N GLU A 170 24.84 -6.58 29.58
CA GLU A 170 25.08 -6.94 28.17
C GLU A 170 23.82 -6.72 27.30
N TYR A 171 22.64 -7.07 27.83
CA TYR A 171 21.37 -6.82 27.13
C TYR A 171 21.06 -5.32 26.93
N PHE A 172 21.38 -4.45 27.89
CA PHE A 172 21.20 -3.00 27.73
C PHE A 172 22.16 -2.43 26.68
N VAL A 173 23.43 -2.85 26.70
CA VAL A 173 24.42 -2.46 25.67
C VAL A 173 23.94 -2.91 24.28
N HIS A 174 23.38 -4.11 24.18
CA HIS A 174 22.81 -4.61 22.93
C HIS A 174 21.60 -3.78 22.46
N THR A 175 20.73 -3.34 23.38
CA THR A 175 19.55 -2.52 23.05
C THR A 175 19.95 -1.15 22.51
N ASP A 176 20.94 -0.51 23.14
CA ASP A 176 21.44 0.80 22.72
C ASP A 176 22.08 0.70 21.33
N GLN A 177 22.91 -0.31 21.10
CA GLN A 177 23.50 -0.60 19.79
C GLN A 177 22.44 -0.88 18.73
N LEU A 178 21.40 -1.65 19.09
CA LEU A 178 20.31 -1.98 18.18
C LEU A 178 19.53 -0.74 17.77
N VAL A 179 19.20 0.15 18.71
CA VAL A 179 18.51 1.42 18.39
C VAL A 179 19.36 2.29 17.47
N ILE A 180 20.66 2.41 17.76
CA ILE A 180 21.60 3.17 16.92
C ILE A 180 21.66 2.58 15.49
N GLU A 181 21.77 1.26 15.36
CA GLU A 181 21.80 0.60 14.06
C GLU A 181 20.48 0.81 13.29
N VAL A 182 19.33 0.71 13.96
CA VAL A 182 18.03 0.96 13.35
C VAL A 182 17.88 2.41 12.88
N VAL A 183 18.31 3.39 13.70
CA VAL A 183 18.29 4.82 13.31
C VAL A 183 19.23 5.06 12.13
N ASN A 184 20.42 4.48 12.14
CA ASN A 184 21.35 4.55 11.01
C ASN A 184 20.76 3.93 9.74
N GLN A 185 20.04 2.81 9.84
CA GLN A 185 19.32 2.21 8.70
C GLN A 185 18.19 3.11 8.17
N LEU A 186 17.44 3.78 9.04
CA LEU A 186 16.41 4.75 8.65
C LEU A 186 17.03 5.98 7.98
N CYS A 187 18.16 6.46 8.49
CA CYS A 187 18.92 7.56 7.90
C CYS A 187 19.44 7.21 6.49
N ARG A 188 20.04 6.02 6.32
CA ARG A 188 20.47 5.50 4.99
C ARG A 188 19.33 5.40 3.99
N LYS A 189 18.10 5.17 4.45
CA LYS A 189 16.90 5.11 3.60
C LYS A 189 16.27 6.47 3.32
N GLY A 190 16.80 7.56 3.89
CA GLY A 190 16.28 8.92 3.74
C GLY A 190 15.02 9.21 4.56
N MET A 191 14.70 8.39 5.56
CA MET A 191 13.48 8.54 6.38
C MET A 191 13.64 9.53 7.54
N VAL A 192 14.89 9.75 7.95
CA VAL A 192 15.24 10.46 9.16
C VAL A 192 16.54 11.23 8.92
N THR A 193 16.63 12.45 9.41
CA THR A 193 17.85 13.26 9.44
C THR A 193 18.41 13.30 10.86
N ILE A 194 19.73 13.22 10.95
CA ILE A 194 20.46 13.23 12.21
C ILE A 194 21.15 14.58 12.30
N ASN A 195 20.75 15.38 13.28
CA ASN A 195 21.27 16.72 13.49
C ASN A 195 22.15 16.73 14.74
N ARG A 196 23.27 17.46 14.66
CA ARG A 196 24.20 17.67 15.77
C ARG A 196 24.31 19.16 16.05
N GLU A 197 24.40 19.51 17.33
CA GLU A 197 24.59 20.90 17.74
C GLU A 197 25.87 21.48 17.10
N GLY A 198 25.73 22.52 16.28
CA GLY A 198 26.86 23.24 15.66
C GLY A 198 27.35 22.75 14.28
N ALA A 199 26.73 21.73 13.67
CA ALA A 199 27.07 21.28 12.31
C ALA A 199 26.01 21.75 11.28
N GLN A 200 26.45 22.34 10.16
CA GLN A 200 25.57 22.70 9.05
C GLN A 200 25.16 21.49 8.17
N ASP A 201 25.91 20.37 8.26
CA ASP A 201 25.66 19.17 7.46
C ASP A 201 24.76 18.16 8.18
N SER A 202 23.65 17.81 7.52
CA SER A 202 22.56 16.97 8.05
C SER A 202 22.80 15.45 7.92
N PHE A 203 24.02 15.03 7.55
CA PHE A 203 24.34 13.63 7.25
C PHE A 203 25.60 13.19 7.99
N VAL A 204 25.43 12.70 9.21
CA VAL A 204 26.50 12.03 9.96
C VAL A 204 25.98 10.71 10.50
N CYS A 205 26.57 9.59 10.06
CA CYS A 205 26.37 8.29 10.70
C CYS A 205 26.79 8.39 12.16
N ILE A 206 25.97 7.91 13.10
CA ILE A 206 26.26 8.02 14.53
C ILE A 206 27.42 7.07 14.86
N HIS A 207 28.61 7.63 15.05
CA HIS A 207 29.82 6.92 15.50
C HIS A 207 30.30 7.54 16.83
N GLY A 208 29.52 7.39 17.91
CA GLY A 208 29.95 7.80 19.27
C GLY A 208 28.94 8.67 20.05
N GLY A 209 29.46 9.38 21.06
CA GLY A 209 28.76 10.01 22.19
C GLY A 209 27.34 10.55 21.93
N VAL A 210 26.41 10.11 22.78
CA VAL A 210 24.95 10.13 22.60
C VAL A 210 24.26 11.41 23.10
N SER A 211 24.97 12.32 23.78
CA SER A 211 24.33 13.42 24.53
C SER A 211 23.79 14.57 23.68
N ASP A 212 24.34 14.80 22.47
CA ASP A 212 24.11 16.05 21.72
C ASP A 212 23.54 15.80 20.30
N ILE A 213 22.90 14.65 20.09
CA ILE A 213 22.36 14.22 18.79
C ILE A 213 20.83 14.17 18.87
N TRP A 214 20.16 14.91 17.99
CA TRP A 214 18.71 14.82 17.81
C TRP A 214 18.33 14.36 16.41
N VAL A 215 17.19 13.69 16.37
CA VAL A 215 16.72 12.91 15.23
C VAL A 215 15.36 13.45 14.82
N THR A 216 15.22 13.84 13.55
CA THR A 216 13.97 14.40 12.99
C THR A 216 13.50 13.58 11.79
N SER A 217 12.19 13.39 11.65
CA SER A 217 11.62 12.73 10.46
C SER A 217 11.72 13.63 9.24
N THR A 218 12.08 13.05 8.10
CA THR A 218 12.02 13.70 6.78
C THR A 218 10.60 13.65 6.22
N GLU A 219 10.36 14.30 5.08
CA GLU A 219 9.07 14.19 4.39
C GLU A 219 8.73 12.74 4.00
N LEU A 220 9.72 11.92 3.63
CA LEU A 220 9.53 10.49 3.38
C LEU A 220 9.17 9.72 4.66
N GLY A 221 9.80 10.08 5.78
CA GLY A 221 9.46 9.54 7.09
C GLY A 221 8.03 9.90 7.52
N ASP A 222 7.61 11.13 7.25
CA ASP A 222 6.26 11.61 7.55
C ASP A 222 5.21 10.87 6.71
N ILE A 223 5.48 10.56 5.43
CA ILE A 223 4.62 9.70 4.60
C ILE A 223 4.45 8.31 5.22
N CYS A 224 5.52 7.70 5.74
CA CYS A 224 5.42 6.39 6.40
C CYS A 224 4.43 6.45 7.56
N TYR A 225 4.50 7.50 8.38
CA TYR A 225 3.63 7.72 9.53
C TYR A 225 2.18 8.00 9.12
N ILE A 226 1.95 8.91 8.15
CA ILE A 226 0.61 9.33 7.72
C ILE A 226 -0.15 8.18 7.07
N TYR A 227 0.50 7.44 6.17
CA TYR A 227 -0.13 6.37 5.38
C TYR A 227 0.14 4.97 5.93
N TYR A 228 0.72 4.86 7.13
CA TYR A 228 1.04 3.58 7.77
C TYR A 228 1.82 2.61 6.86
N LEU A 229 2.78 3.13 6.09
CA LEU A 229 3.62 2.33 5.17
C LEU A 229 4.95 1.95 5.82
N THR A 230 5.49 0.79 5.46
CA THR A 230 6.79 0.36 5.96
C THR A 230 7.93 1.19 5.36
N PRO A 231 9.01 1.50 6.13
CA PRO A 231 10.16 2.23 5.61
C PRO A 231 10.85 1.53 4.42
N THR A 232 10.78 0.21 4.36
CA THR A 232 11.27 -0.60 3.23
C THR A 232 10.47 -0.34 1.96
N THR A 233 9.14 -0.32 2.06
CA THR A 233 8.25 -0.07 0.93
C THR A 233 8.43 1.34 0.39
N VAL A 234 8.43 2.35 1.27
CA VAL A 234 8.56 3.76 0.87
C VAL A 234 9.91 4.01 0.20
N HIS A 235 11.00 3.46 0.74
CA HIS A 235 12.32 3.58 0.13
C HIS A 235 12.40 2.92 -1.25
N ALA A 236 11.82 1.71 -1.40
CA ALA A 236 11.81 1.00 -2.68
C ALA A 236 11.05 1.79 -3.76
N ILE A 237 9.86 2.31 -3.41
CA ILE A 237 9.05 3.14 -4.30
C ILE A 237 9.77 4.45 -4.65
N TYR A 238 10.34 5.14 -3.66
CA TYR A 238 11.07 6.38 -3.87
C TYR A 238 12.21 6.16 -4.87
N LYS A 239 12.98 5.08 -4.68
CA LYS A 239 14.04 4.70 -5.60
C LYS A 239 13.53 4.43 -7.02
N VAL A 240 12.41 3.72 -7.18
CA VAL A 240 11.80 3.52 -8.50
C VAL A 240 11.46 4.85 -9.15
N PHE A 241 10.84 5.78 -8.42
CA PHE A 241 10.52 7.10 -8.98
C PHE A 241 11.76 7.93 -9.30
N THR A 242 12.82 7.87 -8.49
CA THR A 242 14.08 8.55 -8.80
C THR A 242 14.76 7.94 -10.01
N ASP A 243 14.93 6.62 -10.05
CA ASP A 243 15.56 5.91 -11.17
C ASP A 243 14.80 6.19 -12.48
N VAL A 244 13.46 6.16 -12.46
CA VAL A 244 12.62 6.47 -13.63
C VAL A 244 12.82 7.92 -14.08
N SER A 245 12.86 8.88 -13.15
CA SER A 245 13.11 10.29 -13.48
C SER A 245 14.49 10.49 -14.10
N ASP A 246 15.52 9.80 -13.57
CA ASP A 246 16.91 9.90 -14.04
C ASP A 246 17.07 9.33 -15.46
N PHE A 247 16.31 8.28 -15.80
CA PHE A 247 16.29 7.70 -17.14
C PHE A 247 15.27 8.36 -18.09
N ASP A 248 14.58 9.43 -17.66
CA ASP A 248 13.51 10.12 -18.40
C ASP A 248 12.44 9.11 -18.93
N LEU A 249 12.16 8.08 -18.13
CA LEU A 249 11.19 7.04 -18.45
C LEU A 249 9.78 7.46 -18.03
N ASP A 250 8.80 7.08 -18.84
CA ASP A 250 7.39 7.33 -18.55
C ASP A 250 6.73 6.08 -17.97
N ILE A 251 6.13 6.21 -16.78
CA ILE A 251 5.39 5.13 -16.13
C ILE A 251 3.92 5.20 -16.56
N ASP A 252 3.38 4.09 -17.04
CA ASP A 252 1.96 3.97 -17.37
C ASP A 252 1.11 3.48 -16.18
N LEU A 253 -0.21 3.39 -16.39
CA LEU A 253 -1.15 2.94 -15.35
C LEU A 253 -0.89 1.46 -14.96
N GLY A 254 -0.43 0.64 -15.90
CA GLY A 254 -0.10 -0.76 -15.67
C GLY A 254 1.16 -0.92 -14.82
N ASP A 255 2.16 -0.08 -15.05
CA ASP A 255 3.40 -0.05 -14.28
C ASP A 255 3.16 0.47 -12.84
N ILE A 256 2.25 1.43 -12.64
CA ILE A 256 1.83 1.83 -11.28
C ILE A 256 1.10 0.70 -10.56
N LEU A 257 0.23 -0.04 -11.26
CA LEU A 257 -0.42 -1.24 -10.70
C LEU A 257 0.59 -2.33 -10.32
N LEU A 258 1.69 -2.43 -11.08
CA LEU A 258 2.81 -3.31 -10.79
C LEU A 258 3.54 -2.84 -9.53
N LEU A 259 3.84 -1.55 -9.44
CA LEU A 259 4.51 -0.94 -8.29
C LEU A 259 3.68 -1.12 -7.01
N MET A 260 2.36 -0.91 -7.06
CA MET A 260 1.44 -1.20 -5.95
C MET A 260 1.53 -2.65 -5.46
N SER A 261 1.71 -3.61 -6.38
CA SER A 261 1.80 -5.03 -6.02
C SER A 261 3.05 -5.42 -5.23
N THR A 262 4.07 -4.54 -5.18
CA THR A 262 5.34 -4.80 -4.46
C THR A 262 5.34 -4.39 -2.98
N VAL A 263 4.26 -3.74 -2.54
CA VAL A 263 4.09 -3.21 -1.19
C VAL A 263 4.05 -4.32 -0.13
N ASP A 264 4.65 -4.07 1.03
CA ASP A 264 4.75 -5.02 2.15
C ASP A 264 3.40 -5.57 2.62
N ASP A 265 2.34 -4.75 2.60
CA ASP A 265 0.98 -5.16 3.01
C ASP A 265 0.44 -6.36 2.21
N TYR A 266 0.96 -6.57 1.00
CA TYR A 266 0.55 -7.65 0.12
C TYR A 266 1.45 -8.89 0.21
N LYS A 267 2.45 -8.90 1.09
CA LYS A 267 3.38 -10.02 1.26
C LYS A 267 2.69 -11.34 1.58
N ASP A 268 1.63 -11.30 2.39
CA ASP A 268 0.90 -12.51 2.79
C ASP A 268 -0.18 -12.94 1.77
N ILE A 269 -0.34 -12.20 0.66
CA ILE A 269 -1.23 -12.63 -0.42
C ILE A 269 -0.51 -13.70 -1.22
N GLU A 270 -1.11 -14.87 -1.30
CA GLU A 270 -0.47 -16.01 -1.93
C GLU A 270 -0.43 -15.93 -3.44
N LYS A 271 0.68 -16.43 -3.98
CA LYS A 271 0.92 -16.54 -5.42
C LYS A 271 0.14 -17.68 -6.06
N ASP A 272 -0.20 -18.74 -5.32
CA ASP A 272 -0.99 -19.85 -5.85
C ASP A 272 -2.45 -19.46 -6.12
N SER A 273 -2.94 -18.34 -5.56
CA SER A 273 -4.18 -17.68 -6.00
C SER A 273 -4.18 -17.38 -7.50
N TYR A 274 -3.00 -17.23 -8.11
CA TYR A 274 -2.84 -17.06 -9.55
C TYR A 274 -3.18 -18.33 -10.34
N LYS A 275 -2.93 -19.51 -9.77
CA LYS A 275 -3.37 -20.78 -10.37
C LYS A 275 -4.89 -20.83 -10.42
N LEU A 276 -5.60 -20.40 -9.37
CA LEU A 276 -7.07 -20.33 -9.43
C LEU A 276 -7.57 -19.38 -10.53
N LEU A 277 -6.87 -18.26 -10.74
CA LEU A 277 -7.15 -17.30 -11.81
C LEU A 277 -6.81 -17.82 -13.23
N THR A 278 -6.10 -18.94 -13.37
CA THR A 278 -5.62 -19.49 -14.66
C THR A 278 -6.04 -20.95 -14.92
N ALA A 279 -6.36 -21.73 -13.88
CA ALA A 279 -6.56 -23.18 -13.92
C ALA A 279 -7.95 -23.59 -14.39
N HIS A 280 -8.92 -22.68 -14.47
CA HIS A 280 -10.19 -22.96 -15.15
C HIS A 280 -10.07 -23.08 -16.69
N SER A 281 -8.84 -23.05 -17.24
CA SER A 281 -8.56 -23.21 -18.67
C SER A 281 -8.35 -24.64 -19.15
N ALA A 282 -8.07 -25.63 -18.28
CA ALA A 282 -7.43 -26.86 -18.74
C ALA A 282 -8.27 -28.15 -18.68
N ASP A 283 -9.15 -28.34 -17.70
CA ASP A 283 -9.63 -29.72 -17.43
C ASP A 283 -11.11 -30.04 -17.67
N HIS A 284 -11.99 -29.07 -17.95
CA HIS A 284 -13.41 -29.39 -18.20
C HIS A 284 -13.92 -28.76 -19.50
N ALA A 285 -13.77 -29.48 -20.62
CA ALA A 285 -14.66 -29.33 -21.76
C ALA A 285 -16.08 -29.73 -21.29
N PRO A 286 -17.10 -28.86 -21.39
CA PRO A 286 -18.42 -29.18 -20.88
C PRO A 286 -19.11 -30.13 -21.86
N GLN A 287 -19.23 -31.40 -21.49
CA GLN A 287 -20.39 -32.18 -21.91
C GLN A 287 -21.54 -31.83 -20.97
N ASN A 288 -22.67 -31.48 -21.59
CA ASN A 288 -23.97 -31.15 -21.02
C ASN A 288 -24.14 -29.70 -20.55
N GLY A 289 -25.04 -29.03 -21.27
CA GLY A 289 -25.50 -27.69 -20.95
C GLY A 289 -26.16 -27.68 -19.57
N ASN A 290 -25.57 -26.90 -18.66
CA ASN A 290 -26.24 -25.87 -17.89
C ASN A 290 -25.20 -25.17 -17.00
N VAL A 291 -25.04 -23.86 -17.23
CA VAL A 291 -24.38 -22.86 -16.36
C VAL A 291 -22.91 -23.09 -16.00
N SER A 292 -22.00 -22.47 -16.76
CA SER A 292 -20.63 -22.18 -16.29
C SER A 292 -20.08 -20.93 -16.99
N ILE A 293 -20.35 -19.75 -16.42
CA ILE A 293 -19.65 -18.51 -16.78
C ILE A 293 -18.43 -18.41 -15.86
N SER A 294 -17.29 -18.97 -16.28
CA SER A 294 -15.98 -18.74 -15.64
C SER A 294 -15.01 -18.22 -16.70
N THR A 295 -15.12 -16.92 -16.99
CA THR A 295 -14.24 -16.24 -17.95
C THR A 295 -12.85 -16.02 -17.36
N ASN A 296 -11.81 -16.51 -18.04
CA ASN A 296 -10.40 -16.29 -17.73
C ASN A 296 -10.08 -14.81 -17.45
N ILE A 297 -10.00 -14.43 -16.18
CA ILE A 297 -9.79 -13.04 -15.74
C ILE A 297 -8.44 -12.52 -16.26
N ALA A 298 -7.39 -13.37 -16.28
CA ALA A 298 -6.04 -13.00 -16.68
C ALA A 298 -5.89 -12.66 -18.18
N SER A 299 -6.66 -13.31 -19.06
CA SER A 299 -6.57 -13.11 -20.52
C SER A 299 -7.34 -11.89 -21.03
N SER A 300 -8.26 -11.36 -20.22
CA SER A 300 -9.15 -10.23 -20.57
C SER A 300 -8.83 -8.96 -19.78
N LEU A 301 -7.62 -8.85 -19.21
CA LEU A 301 -7.18 -7.66 -18.49
C LEU A 301 -7.03 -6.47 -19.45
N LYS A 302 -7.52 -5.30 -19.04
CA LYS A 302 -7.39 -4.07 -19.81
C LYS A 302 -5.94 -3.60 -19.89
N TYR A 303 -5.17 -3.82 -18.82
CA TYR A 303 -3.73 -3.58 -18.78
C TYR A 303 -3.01 -4.93 -18.60
N PRO A 304 -2.44 -5.51 -19.68
CA PRO A 304 -1.72 -6.77 -19.57
C PRO A 304 -0.46 -6.59 -18.72
N ILE A 305 -0.27 -7.48 -17.75
CA ILE A 305 0.88 -7.42 -16.83
C ILE A 305 2.15 -7.85 -17.59
N ARG A 306 2.93 -6.87 -18.08
CA ARG A 306 4.18 -7.12 -18.82
C ARG A 306 5.35 -7.42 -17.86
N MET A 307 5.28 -8.54 -17.13
CA MET A 307 6.23 -8.85 -16.05
C MET A 307 7.69 -9.06 -16.48
N LYS A 308 7.95 -9.55 -17.71
CA LYS A 308 9.31 -10.00 -18.10
C LYS A 308 10.01 -9.14 -19.16
N THR A 309 9.31 -8.23 -19.83
CA THR A 309 9.84 -7.52 -21.00
C THR A 309 9.93 -6.01 -20.84
N SER A 310 9.34 -5.43 -19.78
CA SER A 310 9.42 -3.98 -19.53
C SER A 310 10.68 -3.64 -18.73
N ILE A 311 11.44 -2.63 -19.18
CA ILE A 311 12.56 -2.04 -18.43
C ILE A 311 12.09 -1.58 -17.04
N ILE A 312 10.86 -1.05 -16.96
CA ILE A 312 10.26 -0.56 -15.72
C ILE A 312 9.98 -1.71 -14.75
N ALA A 313 9.53 -2.87 -15.24
CA ALA A 313 9.34 -4.06 -14.41
C ALA A 313 10.68 -4.55 -13.80
N GLN A 314 11.77 -4.48 -14.56
CA GLN A 314 13.11 -4.82 -14.06
C GLN A 314 13.63 -3.82 -13.02
N ILE A 315 13.37 -2.52 -13.22
CA ILE A 315 13.68 -1.46 -12.23
C ILE A 315 12.90 -1.72 -10.93
N ILE A 316 11.61 -2.02 -11.04
CA ILE A 316 10.73 -2.32 -9.90
C ILE A 316 11.23 -3.56 -9.14
N GLU A 317 11.57 -4.64 -9.84
CA GLU A 317 12.09 -5.86 -9.21
C GLU A 317 13.45 -5.63 -8.54
N ARG A 318 14.35 -4.88 -9.17
CA ARG A 318 15.68 -4.53 -8.62
C ARG A 318 15.57 -3.63 -7.39
N ALA A 319 14.68 -2.64 -7.41
CA ALA A 319 14.51 -1.68 -6.33
C ALA A 319 13.78 -2.30 -5.13
N SER A 320 12.73 -3.09 -5.37
CA SER A 320 11.96 -3.75 -4.32
C SER A 320 12.66 -4.99 -3.75
N ARG A 321 13.57 -5.63 -4.51
CA ARG A 321 14.15 -6.96 -4.23
C ARG A 321 13.07 -8.02 -3.98
N ARG A 322 11.88 -7.84 -4.53
CA ARG A 322 10.71 -8.68 -4.30
C ARG A 322 10.15 -9.19 -5.61
N GLN A 323 9.67 -10.42 -5.56
CA GLN A 323 8.88 -10.98 -6.64
C GLN A 323 7.51 -10.29 -6.65
N ILE A 324 7.24 -9.63 -7.77
CA ILE A 324 5.95 -9.03 -8.09
C ILE A 324 4.85 -10.10 -7.96
N ASN A 325 3.77 -9.76 -7.25
CA ASN A 325 2.59 -10.61 -7.18
C ASN A 325 1.49 -10.10 -8.14
N PRO A 326 1.32 -10.72 -9.32
CA PRO A 326 0.36 -10.25 -10.32
C PRO A 326 -1.10 -10.33 -9.82
N VAL A 327 -1.38 -11.17 -8.82
CA VAL A 327 -2.72 -11.34 -8.25
C VAL A 327 -3.26 -10.01 -7.72
N VAL A 328 -2.43 -9.19 -7.08
CA VAL A 328 -2.86 -7.88 -6.54
C VAL A 328 -3.31 -6.97 -7.67
N SER A 329 -2.50 -6.84 -8.72
CA SER A 329 -2.84 -6.00 -9.87
C SER A 329 -4.12 -6.50 -10.55
N ILE A 330 -4.32 -7.81 -10.66
CA ILE A 330 -5.56 -8.40 -11.20
C ILE A 330 -6.77 -8.04 -10.33
N LEU A 331 -6.66 -8.16 -9.01
CA LEU A 331 -7.75 -7.87 -8.09
C LEU A 331 -8.11 -6.38 -8.10
N VAL A 332 -7.14 -5.48 -8.20
CA VAL A 332 -7.39 -4.04 -8.37
C VAL A 332 -8.07 -3.75 -9.71
N GLN A 333 -7.62 -4.36 -10.81
CA GLN A 333 -8.29 -4.20 -12.11
C GLN A 333 -9.73 -4.75 -12.08
N ALA A 334 -9.95 -5.91 -11.46
CA ALA A 334 -11.28 -6.49 -11.27
C ALA A 334 -12.19 -5.58 -10.43
N HIS A 335 -11.64 -4.89 -9.42
CA HIS A 335 -12.36 -3.88 -8.65
C HIS A 335 -12.84 -2.71 -9.50
N ILE A 336 -11.93 -2.13 -10.29
CA ILE A 336 -12.21 -0.98 -11.17
C ILE A 336 -13.23 -1.35 -12.25
N GLU A 337 -13.31 -2.62 -12.64
CA GLU A 337 -14.27 -3.08 -13.65
C GLU A 337 -15.57 -3.64 -13.05
N ALA A 338 -15.71 -3.62 -11.72
CA ALA A 338 -16.83 -4.21 -11.01
C ALA A 338 -17.11 -5.68 -11.41
N ARG A 339 -16.06 -6.46 -11.71
CA ARG A 339 -16.20 -7.87 -12.08
C ARG A 339 -16.59 -8.72 -10.86
N PRO A 340 -17.39 -9.79 -11.04
CA PRO A 340 -17.62 -10.77 -9.98
C PRO A 340 -16.30 -11.48 -9.63
N ILE A 341 -16.05 -11.67 -8.35
CA ILE A 341 -14.85 -12.32 -7.81
C ILE A 341 -15.27 -13.61 -7.13
N ASP A 342 -14.52 -14.68 -7.40
CA ASP A 342 -14.76 -15.98 -6.80
C ASP A 342 -14.60 -15.95 -5.28
N ILE A 343 -15.40 -16.75 -4.59
CA ILE A 343 -15.47 -16.79 -3.12
C ILE A 343 -14.11 -17.13 -2.51
N GLU A 344 -13.31 -17.96 -3.19
CA GLU A 344 -11.98 -18.38 -2.74
C GLU A 344 -10.97 -17.23 -2.71
N LEU A 345 -11.10 -16.25 -3.62
CA LEU A 345 -10.25 -15.07 -3.71
C LEU A 345 -10.71 -13.92 -2.81
N TYR A 346 -11.90 -14.03 -2.21
CA TYR A 346 -12.50 -12.97 -1.41
C TYR A 346 -11.63 -12.50 -0.23
N PRO A 347 -10.89 -13.38 0.50
CA PRO A 347 -9.97 -12.93 1.56
C PRO A 347 -8.84 -12.05 1.02
N ALA A 348 -8.21 -12.45 -0.09
CA ALA A 348 -7.17 -11.68 -0.74
C ALA A 348 -7.72 -10.34 -1.27
N TYR A 349 -8.88 -10.38 -1.91
CA TYR A 349 -9.57 -9.19 -2.40
C TYR A 349 -9.91 -8.21 -1.28
N THR A 350 -10.46 -8.69 -0.16
CA THR A 350 -10.78 -7.84 1.00
C THR A 350 -9.53 -7.17 1.55
N LYS A 351 -8.40 -7.89 1.61
CA LYS A 351 -7.12 -7.32 2.04
C LYS A 351 -6.64 -6.21 1.10
N VAL A 352 -6.79 -6.41 -0.22
CA VAL A 352 -6.48 -5.39 -1.23
C VAL A 352 -7.36 -4.16 -1.05
N LEU A 353 -8.67 -4.34 -0.88
CA LEU A 353 -9.62 -3.24 -0.72
C LEU A 353 -9.31 -2.37 0.49
N ILE A 354 -8.95 -2.96 1.63
CA ILE A 354 -8.69 -2.22 2.87
C ILE A 354 -7.46 -1.32 2.74
N SER A 355 -6.47 -1.70 1.94
CA SER A 355 -5.19 -0.99 1.86
C SER A 355 -4.96 -0.20 0.58
N MET A 356 -5.71 -0.45 -0.51
CA MET A 356 -5.39 0.13 -1.83
C MET A 356 -5.43 1.65 -1.84
N ASP A 357 -6.42 2.29 -1.21
CA ASP A 357 -6.58 3.75 -1.23
C ASP A 357 -5.41 4.41 -0.50
N ARG A 358 -5.12 3.91 0.70
CA ARG A 358 -3.98 4.35 1.53
C ARG A 358 -2.65 4.17 0.80
N ILE A 359 -2.47 3.06 0.08
CA ILE A 359 -1.25 2.79 -0.70
C ILE A 359 -1.17 3.74 -1.91
N ALA A 360 -2.27 4.00 -2.60
CA ALA A 360 -2.31 4.91 -3.74
C ALA A 360 -2.02 6.37 -3.31
N GLU A 361 -2.55 6.82 -2.18
CA GLU A 361 -2.22 8.12 -1.58
C GLU A 361 -0.76 8.20 -1.14
N GLY A 362 -0.23 7.13 -0.54
CA GLY A 362 1.19 7.02 -0.20
C GLY A 362 2.09 7.11 -1.43
N LEU A 363 1.74 6.41 -2.51
CA LEU A 363 2.44 6.51 -3.80
C LEU A 363 2.44 7.94 -4.35
N PHE A 364 1.30 8.62 -4.27
CA PHE A 364 1.18 10.02 -4.69
C PHE A 364 2.09 10.93 -3.86
N GLY A 365 2.10 10.77 -2.53
CA GLY A 365 2.99 11.50 -1.64
C GLY A 365 4.47 11.31 -1.99
N ILE A 366 4.90 10.08 -2.28
CA ILE A 366 6.29 9.76 -2.61
C ILE A 366 6.66 10.31 -3.99
N GLY A 367 5.79 10.15 -4.98
CA GLY A 367 6.00 10.70 -6.32
C GLY A 367 6.17 12.22 -6.31
N ARG A 368 5.50 12.92 -5.38
CA ARG A 368 5.61 14.37 -5.20
C ARG A 368 7.00 14.78 -4.72
N ILE A 369 7.54 14.06 -3.74
CA ILE A 369 8.90 14.31 -3.22
C ILE A 369 9.95 14.00 -4.29
N ALA A 370 9.75 12.94 -5.07
CA ALA A 370 10.64 12.58 -6.17
C ALA A 370 10.51 13.52 -7.40
N LEU A 371 9.60 14.50 -7.38
CA LEU A 371 9.26 15.39 -8.50
C LEU A 371 9.02 14.63 -9.82
N ASN A 372 8.45 13.41 -9.71
CA ASN A 372 8.32 12.54 -10.86
C ASN A 372 7.09 12.92 -11.70
N ARG A 373 7.27 13.07 -13.02
CA ARG A 373 6.19 13.38 -13.98
C ARG A 373 5.09 12.31 -14.06
N SER A 374 5.31 11.14 -13.47
CA SER A 374 4.39 10.00 -13.41
C SER A 374 3.28 10.18 -12.36
N LEU A 375 3.29 11.27 -11.59
CA LEU A 375 2.20 11.65 -10.68
C LEU A 375 0.82 11.63 -11.35
N PHE A 376 0.75 11.99 -12.64
CA PHE A 376 -0.50 11.94 -13.39
C PHE A 376 -1.08 10.52 -13.47
N ALA A 377 -0.23 9.50 -13.67
CA ALA A 377 -0.68 8.11 -13.72
C ALA A 377 -1.21 7.62 -12.36
N VAL A 378 -0.59 8.08 -11.26
CA VAL A 378 -1.05 7.77 -9.89
C VAL A 378 -2.41 8.41 -9.61
N VAL A 379 -2.57 9.70 -9.93
CA VAL A 379 -3.85 10.41 -9.77
C VAL A 379 -4.95 9.77 -10.62
N ASP A 380 -4.60 9.34 -11.83
CA ASP A 380 -5.52 8.64 -12.72
C ASP A 380 -5.99 7.32 -12.11
N LEU A 381 -5.07 6.56 -11.51
CA LEU A 381 -5.40 5.31 -10.83
C LEU A 381 -6.33 5.55 -9.65
N MET A 382 -6.03 6.54 -8.81
CA MET A 382 -6.88 6.92 -7.68
C MET A 382 -8.30 7.26 -8.14
N LYS A 383 -8.45 8.01 -9.23
CA LYS A 383 -9.75 8.31 -9.83
C LYS A 383 -10.46 7.04 -10.32
N CYS A 384 -9.73 6.14 -10.98
CA CYS A 384 -10.31 4.89 -11.47
C CYS A 384 -10.78 3.97 -10.33
N ILE A 385 -10.03 3.92 -9.22
CA ILE A 385 -10.41 3.16 -8.02
C ILE A 385 -11.67 3.75 -7.40
N ASN A 386 -11.71 5.07 -7.18
CA ASN A 386 -12.83 5.75 -6.55
C ASN A 386 -14.12 5.72 -7.39
N LEU A 387 -14.00 5.92 -8.70
CA LEU A 387 -15.14 5.92 -9.62
C LEU A 387 -15.59 4.52 -10.03
N ARG A 388 -14.79 3.48 -9.74
CA ARG A 388 -14.98 2.10 -10.24
C ARG A 388 -15.24 2.05 -11.74
N GLU A 389 -14.51 2.88 -12.46
CA GLU A 389 -14.55 2.94 -13.91
C GLU A 389 -13.18 3.33 -14.44
N TRP A 390 -12.76 2.65 -15.51
CA TRP A 390 -11.62 3.12 -16.27
C TRP A 390 -11.95 4.39 -17.02
N ARG A 391 -10.97 5.29 -17.14
CA ARG A 391 -11.01 6.54 -17.91
C ARG A 391 -11.63 6.53 -19.31
N HIS A 392 -11.77 5.37 -19.94
CA HIS A 392 -12.19 5.19 -21.33
C HIS A 392 -13.60 4.61 -21.50
N THR A 393 -14.36 4.39 -20.42
CA THR A 393 -15.75 3.90 -20.45
C THR A 393 -16.71 4.96 -20.99
N THR A 394 -16.49 6.23 -20.63
CA THR A 394 -17.22 7.36 -21.21
C THR A 394 -16.52 7.85 -22.49
N PRO A 395 -17.25 8.06 -23.61
CA PRO A 395 -16.68 8.71 -24.77
C PRO A 395 -16.29 10.15 -24.38
N ARG A 396 -15.01 10.51 -24.52
CA ARG A 396 -14.57 11.90 -24.38
C ARG A 396 -15.33 12.74 -25.40
N LYS A 397 -15.87 13.89 -24.97
CA LYS A 397 -16.31 14.91 -25.93
C LYS A 397 -15.13 15.25 -26.85
N PRO A 398 -15.35 15.41 -28.17
CA PRO A 398 -14.30 15.84 -29.07
C PRO A 398 -13.69 17.13 -28.51
N LEU A 399 -12.37 17.10 -28.30
CA LEU A 399 -11.63 18.24 -27.80
C LEU A 399 -11.31 19.12 -29.01
N GLU A 400 -11.78 20.36 -29.01
CA GLU A 400 -11.46 21.37 -30.00
C GLU A 400 -10.92 22.59 -29.25
N ILE A 401 -9.60 22.80 -29.32
CA ILE A 401 -8.92 23.93 -28.68
C ILE A 401 -8.32 24.79 -29.78
N SER A 402 -8.75 26.05 -29.85
CA SER A 402 -8.17 27.06 -30.73
C SER A 402 -7.26 28.00 -29.95
N LEU A 403 -6.00 28.09 -30.35
CA LEU A 403 -5.04 29.07 -29.86
C LEU A 403 -4.77 30.09 -30.96
N SER A 404 -4.92 31.38 -30.65
CA SER A 404 -4.56 32.47 -31.55
C SER A 404 -3.25 33.09 -31.11
N VAL A 405 -2.21 32.99 -31.95
CA VAL A 405 -0.90 33.60 -31.69
C VAL A 405 -0.52 34.41 -32.93
N GLU A 406 -0.35 35.72 -32.75
CA GLU A 406 0.11 36.65 -33.81
C GLU A 406 -0.65 36.55 -35.16
N GLY A 407 -1.98 36.40 -35.12
CA GLY A 407 -2.81 36.30 -36.32
C GLY A 407 -2.93 34.89 -36.92
N GLN A 408 -2.27 33.90 -36.32
CA GLN A 408 -2.38 32.49 -36.70
C GLN A 408 -3.31 31.74 -35.75
N THR A 409 -4.12 30.84 -36.30
CA THR A 409 -5.02 29.98 -35.51
C THR A 409 -4.51 28.54 -35.54
N LEU A 410 -4.11 28.06 -34.37
CA LEU A 410 -3.77 26.67 -34.11
C LEU A 410 -5.02 25.98 -33.56
N VAL A 411 -5.56 25.01 -34.30
CA VAL A 411 -6.70 24.21 -33.87
C VAL A 411 -6.25 22.79 -33.59
N LEU A 412 -6.28 22.44 -32.30
CA LEU A 412 -6.10 21.07 -31.81
C LEU A 412 -7.46 20.39 -31.86
N HIS A 413 -7.59 19.33 -32.65
CA HIS A 413 -8.80 18.52 -32.70
C HIS A 413 -8.51 17.06 -32.36
N ASN A 414 -9.42 16.44 -31.60
CA ASN A 414 -9.31 15.04 -31.22
C ASN A 414 -10.50 14.23 -31.76
N PRO A 415 -10.39 13.63 -32.96
CA PRO A 415 -11.45 12.86 -33.59
C PRO A 415 -11.53 11.40 -33.11
N SER A 416 -10.54 10.85 -32.38
CA SER A 416 -10.60 9.47 -31.85
C SER A 416 -9.75 9.24 -30.60
N LYS A 417 -10.08 8.23 -29.77
CA LYS A 417 -9.53 8.01 -28.40
C LYS A 417 -7.99 8.14 -28.25
N ASP A 418 -7.22 7.79 -29.28
CA ASP A 418 -5.75 7.72 -29.23
C ASP A 418 -5.03 8.67 -30.20
N LYS A 419 -5.78 9.43 -31.03
CA LYS A 419 -5.19 10.23 -32.11
C LYS A 419 -5.49 11.70 -31.95
N ILE A 420 -4.47 12.48 -31.63
CA ILE A 420 -4.54 13.94 -31.65
C ILE A 420 -4.16 14.41 -33.04
N PHE A 421 -4.96 15.31 -33.60
CA PHE A 421 -4.66 15.96 -34.84
C PHE A 421 -4.46 17.44 -34.58
N VAL A 422 -3.42 17.99 -35.19
CA VAL A 422 -3.17 19.44 -35.15
C VAL A 422 -3.38 19.96 -36.54
N THR A 423 -4.27 20.94 -36.61
CA THR A 423 -4.49 21.76 -37.79
C THR A 423 -3.89 23.13 -37.50
N VAL A 424 -2.87 23.51 -38.27
CA VAL A 424 -2.39 24.88 -38.30
C VAL A 424 -3.05 25.58 -39.47
N SER A 425 -3.78 26.66 -39.23
CA SER A 425 -4.36 27.51 -40.27
C SER A 425 -3.75 28.91 -40.25
N LEU A 426 -3.22 29.30 -41.41
CA LEU A 426 -2.70 30.64 -41.69
C LEU A 426 -3.69 31.35 -42.59
N GLU A 427 -4.29 32.45 -42.11
CA GLU A 427 -5.16 33.38 -42.87
C GLU A 427 -6.04 32.68 -43.94
N GLY A 428 -6.68 31.58 -43.56
CA GLY A 428 -7.63 30.83 -44.39
C GLY A 428 -7.07 29.95 -45.52
N THR A 429 -5.75 29.81 -45.74
CA THR A 429 -5.27 29.16 -47.00
C THR A 429 -4.15 28.11 -46.96
N LYS A 430 -3.62 27.69 -45.82
CA LYS A 430 -2.82 26.43 -45.76
C LYS A 430 -3.10 25.62 -44.49
N LEU A 431 -3.64 24.41 -44.68
CA LEU A 431 -3.83 23.39 -43.65
C LEU A 431 -2.59 22.48 -43.61
N PHE A 432 -1.77 22.59 -42.56
CA PHE A 432 -0.92 21.46 -42.18
C PHE A 432 -1.73 20.57 -41.24
N ILE A 433 -2.04 19.34 -41.67
CA ILE A 433 -2.71 18.33 -40.86
C ILE A 433 -1.65 17.33 -40.41
N HIS A 434 -1.24 17.41 -39.14
CA HIS A 434 -0.45 16.34 -38.55
C HIS A 434 -1.40 15.31 -37.94
N LYS A 435 -1.23 14.05 -38.33
CA LYS A 435 -2.05 12.92 -37.86
C LYS A 435 -1.27 12.18 -36.79
N ASP A 436 -1.95 11.77 -35.73
CA ASP A 436 -1.39 10.86 -34.71
C ASP A 436 -0.25 11.45 -33.87
N ILE A 437 -0.42 12.70 -33.42
CA ILE A 437 0.52 13.32 -32.47
C ILE A 437 0.46 12.54 -31.15
N THR A 438 1.55 11.84 -30.85
CA THR A 438 1.77 11.18 -29.56
C THR A 438 2.14 12.19 -28.48
N ARG A 439 1.77 11.90 -27.23
CA ARG A 439 2.17 12.70 -26.06
C ARG A 439 3.70 12.87 -26.02
N ARG A 440 4.14 14.02 -25.51
CA ARG A 440 5.54 14.32 -25.10
C ARG A 440 6.61 14.30 -26.21
N ASN A 441 6.25 14.03 -27.46
CA ASN A 441 7.10 14.32 -28.61
C ASN A 441 7.11 15.82 -28.93
N VAL A 442 8.27 16.30 -29.37
CA VAL A 442 8.50 17.69 -29.76
C VAL A 442 8.27 17.78 -31.27
N TYR A 443 7.18 18.42 -31.66
CA TYR A 443 6.83 18.62 -33.06
C TYR A 443 7.27 20.02 -33.48
N LYS A 444 8.27 20.06 -34.37
CA LYS A 444 8.81 21.30 -34.93
C LYS A 444 8.06 21.62 -36.22
N TYR A 445 7.46 22.79 -36.26
CA TYR A 445 6.79 23.31 -37.46
C TYR A 445 7.59 24.48 -37.98
N ASN A 446 8.07 24.35 -39.22
CA ASN A 446 8.67 25.44 -39.97
C ASN A 446 7.59 25.96 -40.93
N LEU A 447 7.06 27.15 -40.65
CA LEU A 447 6.04 27.76 -41.51
C LEU A 447 6.74 28.58 -42.61
N PRO A 448 6.35 28.41 -43.88
CA PRO A 448 7.13 28.93 -45.02
C PRO A 448 7.17 30.46 -45.15
N ASP A 449 6.31 31.21 -44.44
CA ASP A 449 6.19 32.67 -44.61
C ASP A 449 6.90 33.51 -43.54
N LYS A 450 7.45 32.90 -42.49
CA LYS A 450 8.33 33.55 -41.50
C LYS A 450 9.35 32.53 -41.01
N ASP A 451 10.63 32.90 -40.89
CA ASP A 451 11.71 32.10 -40.27
C ASP A 451 11.45 31.86 -38.76
N THR A 452 10.27 31.38 -38.39
CA THR A 452 9.78 31.22 -37.03
C THR A 452 9.48 29.75 -36.81
N LEU A 453 10.31 29.11 -35.99
CA LEU A 453 10.18 27.71 -35.64
C LEU A 453 9.17 27.57 -34.50
N TYR A 454 8.01 26.98 -34.78
CA TYR A 454 7.04 26.65 -33.74
C TYR A 454 7.36 25.28 -33.15
N ILE A 455 7.45 25.22 -31.82
CA ILE A 455 7.65 23.97 -31.09
C ILE A 455 6.36 23.64 -30.35
N LEU A 456 5.69 22.58 -30.78
CA LEU A 456 4.53 22.05 -30.09
C LEU A 456 4.95 20.85 -29.24
N ARG A 457 4.66 20.91 -27.94
CA ARG A 457 4.84 19.79 -27.01
C ARG A 457 3.54 19.59 -26.23
N ILE A 458 2.97 18.39 -26.33
CA ILE A 458 1.75 18.03 -25.60
C ILE A 458 2.15 17.32 -24.30
N GLU A 459 2.03 18.02 -23.18
CA GLU A 459 2.41 17.51 -21.85
C GLU A 459 1.33 16.59 -21.23
N SER A 460 0.05 16.97 -21.31
CA SER A 460 -1.07 16.15 -20.85
C SER A 460 -2.38 16.45 -21.59
N LEU A 461 -3.29 15.47 -21.61
CA LEU A 461 -4.64 15.54 -22.19
C LEU A 461 -5.74 15.47 -21.10
N THR A 462 -5.44 15.91 -19.89
CA THR A 462 -6.41 15.97 -18.78
C THR A 462 -7.12 17.31 -18.74
N GLN A 463 -8.45 17.27 -18.85
CA GLN A 463 -9.28 18.38 -18.40
C GLN A 463 -9.36 18.29 -16.86
N PHE A 464 -8.74 19.24 -16.18
CA PHE A 464 -8.75 19.32 -14.72
C PHE A 464 -10.00 20.09 -14.27
N THR A 465 -10.56 19.71 -13.13
CA THR A 465 -11.45 20.60 -12.37
C THR A 465 -10.61 21.76 -11.82
N GLU A 466 -11.18 22.97 -11.75
CA GLU A 466 -10.45 24.21 -11.38
C GLU A 466 -9.55 24.05 -10.15
N GLN A 467 -9.99 23.29 -9.15
CA GLN A 467 -9.22 23.03 -7.91
C GLN A 467 -7.85 22.36 -8.10
N TYR A 468 -7.64 21.61 -9.18
CA TYR A 468 -6.35 20.94 -9.44
C TYR A 468 -5.49 21.69 -10.46
N VAL A 469 -6.05 22.65 -11.20
CA VAL A 469 -5.31 23.47 -12.18
C VAL A 469 -4.32 24.37 -11.47
N ASP A 470 -4.76 25.04 -10.40
CA ASP A 470 -3.90 25.95 -9.63
C ASP A 470 -2.74 25.22 -8.94
N TYR A 471 -2.94 23.96 -8.54
CA TYR A 471 -1.93 23.15 -7.85
C TYR A 471 -0.85 22.56 -8.77
N ILE A 472 -1.13 22.44 -10.07
CA ILE A 472 -0.18 21.92 -11.07
C ILE A 472 0.60 23.06 -11.73
N ASN A 473 0.01 24.26 -11.78
CA ASN A 473 0.66 25.44 -12.37
C ASN A 473 1.71 26.08 -11.44
N THR A 474 1.64 25.81 -10.13
CA THR A 474 2.70 26.10 -9.14
C THR A 474 3.72 24.98 -9.09
#